data_AF-A0A847BRU9-F1
#
_entry.id   AF-A0A847BRU9-F1
#
_cell.length_a   1.000
_cell.length_b   1.000
_cell.length_c   1.000
_cell.angle_alpha   90.00
_cell.angle_beta   90.00
_cell.angle_gamma   90.00
#
_symmetry.space_group_name_H-M   'P 1'
#
loop_
_entity.id
_entity.type
_entity.pdbx_description
1 polymer ?
#
loop_
_entity_poly.entity_id
_entity_poly.type
_entity_poly.pdbx_seq_one_letter_code
_entity_poly.pdbx_strand_id
1 'polypeptide(L)'
;MMRSLWAGVSGLQAHQIAMDVEGNNIANVNTTGFKYSRANFSDLLSQTAKIATAPQGELGGKNSMQIGLGTQISSITKIFKQGSVQTTDKNTDLAIQGDGFFVVSPDGGSTYKYTRNGDFTFDALGNFTDSNGYIIQGWLRDENTNVIDATTPIRNITIPPGLTTPAKDTSYIVVKANLNSGNTITNKSSIYQLDEHHGWVDEDGNGIQNSLEIHNENGLSGADAKFDVNKNMYERGEDFGALFDTTGKSFGLSNGQGAWVSYTEARSAQTAISDSSMKIDFTINGVQISGSNTPSGTTSAEKREENSRYLQNLINQFSSETGVEATIGGGGITLINTNTNGTEEQMKNIKLNVNSVDNTGLISTEVITAFKYTYTPGSTSTASNRSDARQFRTTEDLRHAMQTDARLNTDYTGSGTADKNDGVTVTVNKSGQFVIANPEGDAFNSDDGDIVTATDAAGNPWTMASANLTIDGSFITANGTQDVNGESLLNVTLNGDYLVLAGVTGTYTVNGTSTVITVNPGDTIPAGSYSNMSLAGATVNLPNFSTYILTGTGQGALAN
;
A
#
# COMPACT_ATOMS: atom_id res chain seq x y z
N MET A 1 99.48 -37.74 -51.68
CA MET A 1 98.29 -38.59 -51.91
C MET A 1 97.58 -39.01 -50.62
N MET A 2 98.24 -39.27 -49.48
CA MET A 2 97.52 -39.63 -48.23
C MET A 2 96.63 -38.53 -47.64
N ARG A 3 97.00 -37.23 -47.71
CA ARG A 3 96.22 -36.13 -47.12
C ARG A 3 94.89 -35.86 -47.84
N SER A 4 94.87 -36.01 -49.16
CA SER A 4 93.65 -35.85 -49.96
C SER A 4 92.64 -36.98 -49.73
N LEU A 5 93.12 -38.19 -49.41
CA LEU A 5 92.25 -39.32 -49.04
C LEU A 5 91.50 -39.04 -47.73
N TRP A 6 92.20 -38.56 -46.70
CA TRP A 6 91.57 -38.22 -45.41
C TRP A 6 90.61 -37.02 -45.49
N ALA A 7 90.95 -36.01 -46.29
CA ALA A 7 90.04 -34.91 -46.58
C ALA A 7 88.79 -35.38 -47.35
N GLY A 8 88.93 -36.34 -48.28
CA GLY A 8 87.81 -36.94 -48.99
C GLY A 8 86.92 -37.83 -48.10
N VAL A 9 87.53 -38.67 -47.24
CA VAL A 9 86.82 -39.54 -46.29
C VAL A 9 86.05 -38.73 -45.25
N SER A 10 86.64 -37.66 -44.71
CA SER A 10 85.96 -36.77 -43.76
C SER A 10 84.76 -36.06 -44.41
N GLY A 11 84.87 -35.63 -45.67
CA GLY A 11 83.74 -35.12 -46.45
C GLY A 11 82.62 -36.14 -46.64
N LEU A 12 82.96 -37.39 -47.00
CA LEU A 12 81.98 -38.46 -47.16
C LEU A 12 81.25 -38.77 -45.85
N GLN A 13 81.98 -38.89 -44.74
CA GLN A 13 81.40 -39.13 -43.42
C GLN A 13 80.49 -37.98 -42.96
N ALA A 14 80.91 -36.73 -43.16
CA ALA A 14 80.07 -35.58 -42.83
C ALA A 14 78.78 -35.55 -43.66
N HIS A 15 78.85 -35.88 -44.95
CA HIS A 15 77.67 -36.00 -45.80
C HIS A 15 76.78 -37.19 -45.42
N GLN A 16 77.33 -38.30 -44.93
CA GLN A 16 76.52 -39.41 -44.41
C GLN A 16 75.66 -38.96 -43.22
N ILE A 17 76.26 -38.27 -42.23
CA ILE A 17 75.53 -37.76 -41.06
C ILE A 17 74.46 -36.75 -41.49
N ALA A 18 74.78 -35.87 -42.46
CA ALA A 18 73.80 -34.94 -42.99
C ALA A 18 72.63 -35.66 -43.69
N MET A 19 72.91 -36.74 -44.44
CA MET A 19 71.87 -37.58 -45.05
C MET A 19 71.02 -38.31 -43.99
N ASP A 20 71.60 -38.75 -42.87
CA ASP A 20 70.85 -39.39 -41.79
C ASP A 20 69.87 -38.41 -41.14
N VAL A 21 70.29 -37.14 -40.95
CA VAL A 21 69.42 -36.07 -40.42
C VAL A 21 68.28 -35.78 -41.39
N GLU A 22 68.56 -35.64 -42.69
CA GLU A 22 67.50 -35.39 -43.68
C GLU A 22 66.58 -36.59 -43.88
N GLY A 23 67.12 -37.81 -43.84
CA GLY A 23 66.34 -39.04 -43.84
C GLY A 23 65.35 -39.10 -42.68
N ASN A 24 65.79 -38.74 -41.47
CA ASN A 24 64.92 -38.65 -40.30
C ASN A 24 63.87 -37.54 -40.41
N ASN A 25 64.21 -36.39 -41.00
CA ASN A 25 63.25 -35.31 -41.26
C ASN A 25 62.13 -35.77 -42.20
N ILE A 26 62.49 -36.44 -43.31
CA ILE A 26 61.54 -36.96 -44.29
C ILE A 26 60.67 -38.07 -43.68
N ALA A 27 61.27 -38.98 -42.91
CA ALA A 27 60.56 -40.08 -42.27
C ALA A 27 59.46 -39.61 -41.29
N ASN A 28 59.64 -38.45 -40.65
CA ASN A 28 58.72 -37.91 -39.64
C ASN A 28 57.86 -36.74 -40.15
N VAL A 29 57.71 -36.58 -41.47
CA VAL A 29 56.97 -35.45 -42.07
C VAL A 29 55.53 -35.32 -41.60
N ASN A 30 54.87 -36.45 -41.29
CA ASN A 30 53.47 -36.49 -40.84
C ASN A 30 53.33 -36.56 -39.31
N THR A 31 54.42 -36.60 -38.55
CA THR A 31 54.36 -36.68 -37.08
C THR A 31 54.00 -35.32 -36.49
N THR A 32 52.85 -35.22 -35.82
CA THR A 32 52.38 -33.97 -35.21
C THR A 32 53.37 -33.43 -34.19
N GLY A 33 53.66 -32.13 -34.27
CA GLY A 33 54.59 -31.46 -33.35
C GLY A 33 56.07 -31.73 -33.61
N PHE A 34 56.43 -32.47 -34.67
CA PHE A 34 57.83 -32.70 -35.04
C PHE A 34 58.54 -31.39 -35.41
N LYS A 35 59.81 -31.26 -35.00
CA LYS A 35 60.68 -30.13 -35.33
C LYS A 35 61.92 -30.67 -36.05
N TYR A 36 62.06 -30.29 -37.31
CA TYR A 36 63.17 -30.75 -38.15
C TYR A 36 64.51 -30.23 -37.64
N SER A 37 65.56 -30.99 -37.92
CA SER A 37 66.93 -30.66 -37.56
C SER A 37 67.77 -30.40 -38.81
N ARG A 38 68.82 -29.60 -38.68
CA ARG A 38 69.80 -29.35 -39.75
C ARG A 38 71.22 -29.64 -39.24
N ALA A 39 72.02 -30.30 -40.06
CA ALA A 39 73.45 -30.49 -39.81
C ALA A 39 74.25 -29.27 -40.29
N ASN A 40 75.15 -28.75 -39.45
CA ASN A 40 76.03 -27.63 -39.77
C ASN A 40 77.46 -28.14 -39.97
N PHE A 41 78.11 -27.75 -41.07
CA PHE A 41 79.48 -28.13 -41.38
C PHE A 41 80.49 -27.12 -40.82
N SER A 42 81.68 -27.59 -40.48
CA SER A 42 82.86 -26.78 -40.15
C SER A 42 84.08 -27.34 -40.86
N ASP A 43 85.03 -26.48 -41.20
CA ASP A 43 86.34 -26.90 -41.68
C ASP A 43 87.21 -27.44 -40.52
N LEU A 44 88.14 -28.32 -40.86
CA LEU A 44 89.20 -28.76 -39.95
C LEU A 44 90.39 -27.80 -40.07
N LEU A 45 91.16 -27.66 -38.97
CA LEU A 45 92.31 -26.75 -38.92
C LEU A 45 93.24 -26.94 -40.13
N SER A 46 93.50 -25.87 -40.87
CA SER A 46 94.40 -25.92 -42.03
C SER A 46 95.86 -26.08 -41.62
N GLN A 47 96.60 -26.94 -42.32
CA GLN A 47 98.04 -27.10 -42.12
C GLN A 47 98.82 -26.04 -42.90
N THR A 48 99.61 -25.22 -42.21
CA THR A 48 100.46 -24.19 -42.85
C THR A 48 101.79 -24.81 -43.29
N ALA A 49 102.03 -24.88 -44.60
CA ALA A 49 103.26 -25.42 -45.18
C ALA A 49 104.33 -24.33 -45.38
N LYS A 50 103.92 -23.08 -45.65
CA LYS A 50 104.79 -21.90 -45.66
C LYS A 50 104.05 -20.71 -45.07
N ILE A 51 104.70 -20.00 -44.16
CA ILE A 51 104.18 -18.77 -43.55
C ILE A 51 104.28 -17.64 -44.59
N ALA A 52 103.35 -16.69 -44.56
CA ALA A 52 103.41 -15.51 -45.41
C ALA A 52 104.67 -14.68 -45.10
N THR A 53 105.32 -14.13 -46.13
CA THR A 53 106.50 -13.25 -45.97
C THR A 53 106.25 -11.88 -46.59
N ALA A 54 106.70 -10.83 -45.91
CA ALA A 54 106.73 -9.48 -46.44
C ALA A 54 107.75 -9.35 -47.60
N PRO A 55 107.65 -8.32 -48.48
CA PRO A 55 108.65 -8.05 -49.50
C PRO A 55 110.03 -7.78 -48.87
N GLN A 56 111.10 -8.31 -49.45
CA GLN A 56 112.47 -8.10 -48.95
C GLN A 56 113.48 -8.08 -50.11
N GLY A 57 114.25 -6.99 -50.21
CA GLY A 57 115.15 -6.74 -51.35
C GLY A 57 114.38 -6.45 -52.64
N GLU A 58 114.86 -6.98 -53.78
CA GLU A 58 114.19 -6.88 -55.09
C GLU A 58 113.07 -7.94 -55.29
N LEU A 59 112.68 -8.69 -54.24
CA LEU A 59 111.59 -9.68 -54.30
C LEU A 59 110.31 -9.21 -53.59
N GLY A 60 109.16 -9.48 -54.23
CA GLY A 60 107.83 -9.24 -53.67
C GLY A 60 107.44 -10.19 -52.52
N GLY A 61 106.41 -9.80 -51.76
CA GLY A 61 105.83 -10.61 -50.69
C GLY A 61 105.19 -11.90 -51.20
N LYS A 62 105.14 -12.94 -50.35
CA LYS A 62 104.59 -14.26 -50.69
C LYS A 62 103.42 -14.60 -49.77
N ASN A 63 102.33 -15.09 -50.36
CA ASN A 63 101.16 -15.56 -49.61
C ASN A 63 101.48 -16.83 -48.79
N SER A 64 100.75 -17.00 -47.69
CA SER A 64 100.78 -18.23 -46.90
C SER A 64 100.30 -19.41 -47.75
N MET A 65 101.00 -20.53 -47.68
CA MET A 65 100.58 -21.77 -48.31
C MET A 65 99.94 -22.66 -47.25
N GLN A 66 98.60 -22.70 -47.23
CA GLN A 66 97.82 -23.52 -46.32
C GLN A 66 97.07 -24.60 -47.08
N ILE A 67 97.00 -25.79 -46.48
CA ILE A 67 96.28 -26.94 -47.01
C ILE A 67 95.20 -27.31 -45.99
N GLY A 68 93.93 -27.22 -46.38
CA GLY A 68 92.81 -27.65 -45.55
C GLY A 68 92.85 -29.16 -45.29
N LEU A 69 92.53 -29.57 -44.06
CA LEU A 69 92.60 -30.97 -43.64
C LEU A 69 91.27 -31.74 -43.78
N GLY A 70 90.20 -31.07 -44.23
CA GLY A 70 88.88 -31.68 -44.43
C GLY A 70 87.74 -30.89 -43.76
N THR A 71 86.61 -31.56 -43.54
CA THR A 71 85.42 -30.99 -42.91
C THR A 71 84.86 -31.95 -41.85
N GLN A 72 84.12 -31.41 -40.89
CA GLN A 72 83.38 -32.17 -39.88
C GLN A 72 82.01 -31.53 -39.62
N ILE A 73 81.10 -32.28 -38.97
CA ILE A 73 79.85 -31.72 -38.47
C ILE A 73 80.13 -30.96 -37.17
N SER A 74 79.78 -29.68 -37.15
CA SER A 74 79.88 -28.80 -35.99
C SER A 74 78.76 -29.05 -34.98
N SER A 75 77.52 -29.14 -35.47
CA SER A 75 76.33 -29.34 -34.65
C SER A 75 75.15 -29.82 -35.48
N ILE A 76 74.17 -30.42 -34.81
CA ILE A 76 72.83 -30.66 -35.36
C ILE A 76 71.87 -29.78 -34.56
N THR A 77 71.25 -28.81 -35.23
CA THR A 77 70.37 -27.83 -34.59
C THR A 77 68.91 -28.09 -34.96
N LYS A 78 68.03 -28.11 -33.96
CA LYS A 78 66.58 -28.21 -34.14
C LYS A 78 65.98 -26.84 -34.47
N ILE A 79 65.08 -26.78 -35.45
CA ILE A 79 64.45 -25.53 -35.89
C ILE A 79 63.01 -25.45 -35.38
N PHE A 80 62.72 -24.46 -34.53
CA PHE A 80 61.42 -24.28 -33.87
C PHE A 80 60.42 -23.39 -34.63
N LYS A 81 60.40 -23.44 -35.96
CA LYS A 81 59.40 -22.67 -36.73
C LYS A 81 57.99 -23.25 -36.55
N GLN A 82 56.99 -22.37 -36.61
CA GLN A 82 55.57 -22.75 -36.61
C GLN A 82 55.23 -23.49 -37.91
N GLY A 83 54.50 -24.59 -37.81
CA GLY A 83 53.94 -25.32 -38.96
C GLY A 83 52.49 -24.91 -39.22
N SER A 84 51.92 -25.39 -40.33
CA SER A 84 50.50 -25.23 -40.63
C SER A 84 49.65 -26.00 -39.63
N VAL A 85 48.56 -25.38 -39.17
CA VAL A 85 47.57 -26.02 -38.29
C VAL A 85 46.48 -26.63 -39.17
N GLN A 86 46.06 -27.85 -38.85
CA GLN A 86 44.91 -28.52 -39.47
C GLN A 86 43.81 -28.67 -38.42
N THR A 87 42.57 -28.46 -38.82
CA THR A 87 41.40 -28.66 -37.96
C THR A 87 41.08 -30.14 -37.84
N THR A 88 40.75 -30.60 -36.63
CA THR A 88 40.26 -31.95 -36.36
C THR A 88 38.83 -31.89 -35.82
N ASP A 89 38.13 -33.03 -35.80
CA ASP A 89 36.76 -33.13 -35.26
C ASP A 89 36.74 -33.38 -33.74
N LYS A 90 37.91 -33.41 -33.08
CA LYS A 90 38.06 -33.74 -31.65
C LYS A 90 38.36 -32.48 -30.84
N ASN A 91 37.41 -32.08 -30.00
CA ASN A 91 37.48 -30.84 -29.21
C ASN A 91 38.66 -30.77 -28.22
N THR A 92 39.21 -31.91 -27.83
CA THR A 92 40.36 -31.97 -26.91
C THR A 92 41.71 -31.88 -27.63
N ASP A 93 41.73 -31.85 -28.96
CA ASP A 93 42.96 -31.65 -29.72
C ASP A 93 43.33 -30.16 -29.71
N LEU A 94 44.48 -29.84 -29.14
CA LEU A 94 44.92 -28.47 -28.96
C LEU A 94 46.21 -28.21 -29.74
N ALA A 95 46.28 -27.04 -30.38
CA ALA A 95 47.50 -26.55 -31.01
C ALA A 95 47.81 -25.14 -30.49
N ILE A 96 49.02 -24.93 -29.96
CA ILE A 96 49.48 -23.58 -29.61
C ILE A 96 49.80 -22.84 -30.92
N GLN A 97 49.43 -21.56 -31.01
CA GLN A 97 49.86 -20.67 -32.08
C GLN A 97 50.88 -19.68 -31.52
N GLY A 98 52.11 -19.71 -32.05
CA GLY A 98 53.24 -18.97 -31.50
C GLY A 98 54.14 -19.82 -30.62
N ASP A 99 54.95 -19.14 -29.81
CA ASP A 99 55.94 -19.77 -28.93
C ASP A 99 55.28 -20.34 -27.67
N GLY A 100 55.67 -21.55 -27.30
CA GLY A 100 55.14 -22.24 -26.13
C GLY A 100 55.11 -23.76 -26.28
N PHE A 101 54.97 -24.44 -25.15
CA PHE A 101 54.84 -25.90 -25.04
C PHE A 101 53.75 -26.26 -24.04
N PHE A 102 53.13 -27.41 -24.25
CA PHE A 102 52.32 -28.05 -23.22
C PHE A 102 53.23 -28.73 -22.21
N VAL A 103 52.86 -28.64 -20.94
CA VAL A 103 53.58 -29.31 -19.85
C VAL A 103 52.83 -30.60 -19.50
N VAL A 104 53.52 -31.72 -19.57
CA VAL A 104 52.99 -33.04 -19.21
C VAL A 104 53.88 -33.70 -18.18
N SER A 105 53.32 -34.58 -17.36
CA SER A 105 54.05 -35.32 -16.36
C SER A 105 53.80 -36.83 -16.47
N PRO A 106 54.86 -37.65 -16.50
CA PRO A 106 54.75 -39.11 -16.50
C PRO A 106 54.47 -39.69 -15.11
N ASP A 107 54.74 -38.94 -14.04
CA ASP A 107 54.79 -39.40 -12.65
C ASP A 107 53.92 -38.54 -11.72
N GLY A 108 52.91 -37.87 -12.28
CA GLY A 108 51.91 -37.14 -11.50
C GLY A 108 52.39 -35.81 -10.90
N GLY A 109 53.38 -35.17 -11.52
CA GLY A 109 53.83 -33.80 -11.22
C GLY A 109 55.24 -33.71 -10.64
N SER A 110 55.97 -34.82 -10.49
CA SER A 110 57.34 -34.81 -9.94
C SER A 110 58.37 -34.46 -11.02
N THR A 111 58.13 -34.89 -12.26
CA THR A 111 58.94 -34.59 -13.43
C THR A 111 58.09 -33.94 -14.51
N TYR A 112 58.58 -32.85 -15.09
CA TYR A 112 57.91 -32.16 -16.19
C TYR A 112 58.58 -32.46 -17.52
N LYS A 113 57.76 -32.74 -18.53
CA LYS A 113 58.15 -32.84 -19.94
C LYS A 113 57.40 -31.80 -20.76
N TYR A 114 58.02 -31.36 -21.85
CA TYR A 114 57.45 -30.36 -22.74
C TYR A 114 57.13 -30.99 -24.08
N THR A 115 55.89 -30.83 -24.54
CA THR A 115 55.43 -31.35 -25.83
C THR A 115 54.76 -30.26 -26.65
N ARG A 116 54.85 -30.39 -27.97
CA ARG A 116 54.11 -29.57 -28.92
C ARG A 116 52.98 -30.33 -29.61
N ASN A 117 52.94 -31.65 -29.41
CA ASN A 117 51.81 -32.48 -29.79
C ASN A 117 50.69 -32.25 -28.76
N GLY A 118 49.48 -31.96 -29.24
CA GLY A 118 48.32 -31.74 -28.39
C GLY A 118 47.16 -32.66 -28.69
N ASP A 119 47.45 -33.88 -29.15
CA ASP A 119 46.49 -34.99 -29.16
C ASP A 119 46.24 -35.46 -27.72
N PHE A 120 45.22 -34.87 -27.09
CA PHE A 120 44.89 -35.13 -25.69
C PHE A 120 43.54 -35.81 -25.54
N THR A 121 43.41 -36.69 -24.55
CA THR A 121 42.19 -37.46 -24.25
C THR A 121 41.92 -37.52 -22.76
N PHE A 122 40.67 -37.72 -22.36
CA PHE A 122 40.36 -38.07 -20.98
C PHE A 122 40.42 -39.58 -20.79
N ASP A 123 41.09 -40.03 -19.74
CA ASP A 123 41.04 -41.43 -19.32
C ASP A 123 39.75 -41.74 -18.52
N ALA A 124 39.55 -43.01 -18.16
CA ALA A 124 38.39 -43.44 -17.39
C ALA A 124 38.32 -42.85 -15.96
N LEU A 125 39.44 -42.36 -15.43
CA LEU A 125 39.54 -41.69 -14.14
C LEU A 125 39.32 -40.17 -14.25
N GLY A 126 39.14 -39.65 -15.47
CA GLY A 126 38.98 -38.23 -15.76
C GLY A 126 40.30 -37.46 -15.87
N ASN A 127 41.46 -38.11 -15.89
CA ASN A 127 42.73 -37.44 -16.11
C ASN A 127 42.87 -37.02 -17.58
N PHE A 128 43.38 -35.81 -17.81
CA PHE A 128 43.62 -35.31 -19.15
C PHE A 128 45.04 -35.69 -19.60
N THR A 129 45.15 -36.64 -20.53
CA THR A 129 46.39 -37.32 -20.88
C THR A 129 46.77 -37.14 -22.35
N ASP A 130 48.08 -37.25 -22.65
CA ASP A 130 48.58 -37.41 -24.02
C ASP A 130 48.51 -38.88 -24.49
N SER A 131 48.82 -39.15 -25.76
CA SER A 131 48.82 -40.51 -26.33
C SER A 131 49.84 -41.46 -25.66
N ASN A 132 50.79 -40.96 -24.87
CA ASN A 132 51.75 -41.76 -24.09
C ASN A 132 51.26 -42.04 -22.66
N GLY A 133 50.09 -41.52 -22.27
CA GLY A 133 49.53 -41.63 -20.93
C GLY A 133 50.08 -40.61 -19.92
N TYR A 134 50.81 -39.58 -20.38
CA TYR A 134 51.30 -38.52 -19.50
C TYR A 134 50.19 -37.51 -19.23
N ILE A 135 50.04 -37.12 -17.96
CA ILE A 135 48.96 -36.22 -17.53
C ILE A 135 49.39 -34.77 -17.75
N ILE A 136 48.52 -33.99 -18.38
CA ILE A 136 48.73 -32.57 -18.60
C ILE A 136 48.69 -31.83 -17.26
N GLN A 137 49.60 -30.87 -17.13
CA GLN A 137 49.69 -30.02 -15.96
C GLN A 137 48.99 -28.68 -16.19
N GLY A 138 48.31 -28.19 -15.17
CA GLY A 138 47.65 -26.89 -15.18
C GLY A 138 47.00 -26.58 -13.84
N TRP A 139 45.97 -25.74 -13.88
CA TRP A 139 45.22 -25.31 -12.70
C TRP A 139 43.80 -25.83 -12.77
N LEU A 140 43.34 -26.39 -11.65
CA LEU A 140 41.94 -26.83 -11.50
C LEU A 140 41.16 -25.78 -10.70
N ARG A 141 39.88 -25.67 -11.00
CA ARG A 141 38.91 -24.86 -10.25
C ARG A 141 38.89 -25.29 -8.78
N ASP A 142 38.93 -24.32 -7.88
CA ASP A 142 38.69 -24.55 -6.46
C ASP A 142 37.19 -24.79 -6.19
N GLU A 143 36.85 -25.83 -5.44
CA GLU A 143 35.46 -26.20 -5.17
C GLU A 143 34.73 -25.19 -4.26
N ASN A 144 35.46 -24.46 -3.41
CA ASN A 144 34.90 -23.51 -2.46
C ASN A 144 34.72 -22.13 -3.10
N THR A 145 35.74 -21.64 -3.80
CA THR A 145 35.71 -20.29 -4.39
C THR A 145 35.12 -20.28 -5.79
N ASN A 146 35.06 -21.44 -6.46
CA ASN A 146 34.64 -21.61 -7.85
C ASN A 146 35.51 -20.84 -8.87
N VAL A 147 36.73 -20.48 -8.49
CA VAL A 147 37.70 -19.74 -9.31
C VAL A 147 38.90 -20.63 -9.62
N ILE A 148 39.55 -20.39 -10.76
CA ILE A 148 40.84 -20.99 -11.12
C ILE A 148 41.94 -20.01 -10.73
N ASP A 149 42.80 -20.39 -9.78
CA ASP A 149 43.93 -19.57 -9.35
C ASP A 149 45.22 -20.03 -10.07
N ALA A 150 45.62 -19.25 -11.07
CA ALA A 150 46.83 -19.49 -11.88
C ALA A 150 48.15 -19.12 -11.16
N THR A 151 48.10 -18.60 -9.93
CA THR A 151 49.31 -18.29 -9.13
C THR A 151 49.84 -19.50 -8.36
N THR A 152 49.00 -20.53 -8.19
CA THR A 152 49.38 -21.77 -7.50
C THR A 152 50.32 -22.63 -8.37
N PRO A 153 51.08 -23.58 -7.79
CA PRO A 153 51.84 -24.53 -8.59
C PRO A 153 50.92 -25.36 -9.50
N ILE A 154 51.38 -25.62 -10.73
CA ILE A 154 50.66 -26.49 -11.66
C ILE A 154 50.56 -27.93 -11.11
N ARG A 155 49.43 -28.58 -11.38
CA ARG A 155 49.13 -29.96 -10.98
C ARG A 155 48.43 -30.71 -12.10
N ASN A 156 48.27 -32.03 -11.94
CA ASN A 156 47.50 -32.86 -12.87
C ASN A 156 46.11 -32.28 -13.12
N ILE A 157 45.72 -32.17 -14.40
CA ILE A 157 44.36 -31.83 -14.80
C ILE A 157 43.52 -33.11 -14.73
N THR A 158 42.62 -33.19 -13.74
CA THR A 158 41.67 -34.28 -13.56
C THR A 158 40.27 -33.73 -13.43
N ILE A 159 39.37 -34.16 -14.31
CA ILE A 159 37.95 -33.80 -14.35
C ILE A 159 37.14 -35.11 -14.27
N PRO A 160 36.72 -35.53 -13.06
CA PRO A 160 35.97 -36.76 -12.89
C PRO A 160 34.66 -36.77 -13.70
N PRO A 161 34.31 -37.88 -14.36
CA PRO A 161 33.00 -38.00 -14.99
C PRO A 161 31.89 -38.06 -13.92
N GLY A 162 30.74 -37.43 -14.20
CA GLY A 162 29.56 -37.48 -13.32
C GLY A 162 29.50 -36.41 -12.23
N LEU A 163 30.26 -35.32 -12.34
CA LEU A 163 30.16 -34.17 -11.43
C LEU A 163 28.74 -33.58 -11.43
N THR A 164 28.17 -33.41 -10.23
CA THR A 164 26.88 -32.73 -10.01
C THR A 164 27.12 -31.35 -9.42
N THR A 165 26.42 -30.32 -9.92
CA THR A 165 26.43 -28.98 -9.32
C THR A 165 25.29 -28.83 -8.31
N PRO A 166 25.56 -28.52 -7.02
CA PRO A 166 24.51 -28.32 -6.04
C PRO A 166 23.70 -27.04 -6.34
N ALA A 167 22.43 -27.02 -5.91
CA ALA A 167 21.61 -25.82 -6.00
C ALA A 167 22.19 -24.72 -5.09
N LYS A 168 22.06 -23.46 -5.52
CA LYS A 168 22.50 -22.28 -4.76
C LYS A 168 21.29 -21.42 -4.44
N ASP A 169 21.15 -21.06 -3.16
CA ASP A 169 20.07 -20.19 -2.69
C ASP A 169 20.10 -18.83 -3.42
N THR A 170 18.91 -18.29 -3.68
CA THR A 170 18.77 -16.98 -4.32
C THR A 170 19.17 -15.89 -3.33
N SER A 171 20.30 -15.21 -3.58
CA SER A 171 20.81 -14.15 -2.69
C SER A 171 20.26 -12.76 -2.99
N TYR A 172 19.79 -12.52 -4.21
CA TYR A 172 19.13 -11.28 -4.60
C TYR A 172 18.17 -11.53 -5.75
N ILE A 173 17.14 -10.69 -5.84
CA ILE A 173 16.18 -10.64 -6.94
C ILE A 173 16.24 -9.23 -7.52
N VAL A 174 16.37 -9.13 -8.85
CA VAL A 174 16.26 -7.85 -9.56
C VAL A 174 14.91 -7.82 -10.25
N VAL A 175 14.05 -6.89 -9.85
CA VAL A 175 12.76 -6.65 -10.50
C VAL A 175 12.88 -5.39 -11.35
N LYS A 176 12.54 -5.48 -12.63
CA LYS A 176 12.40 -4.34 -13.53
C LYS A 176 10.96 -4.26 -14.01
N ALA A 177 10.24 -3.25 -13.54
CA ALA A 177 8.83 -3.02 -13.88
C ALA A 177 8.58 -1.55 -14.21
N ASN A 178 7.52 -1.30 -14.98
CA ASN A 178 6.99 0.04 -15.21
C ASN A 178 5.67 0.16 -14.45
N LEU A 179 5.55 1.19 -13.60
CA LEU A 179 4.31 1.51 -12.91
C LEU A 179 3.59 2.59 -13.72
N ASN A 180 2.32 2.35 -14.04
CA ASN A 180 1.54 3.27 -14.85
C ASN A 180 1.19 4.52 -14.04
N SER A 181 1.65 5.69 -14.48
CA SER A 181 1.34 7.00 -13.89
C SER A 181 0.32 7.82 -14.70
N GLY A 182 -0.27 7.21 -15.73
CA GLY A 182 -1.21 7.87 -16.63
C GLY A 182 -2.65 7.91 -16.09
N ASN A 183 -3.50 8.65 -16.80
CA ASN A 183 -4.91 8.88 -16.42
C ASN A 183 -5.85 7.73 -16.81
N THR A 184 -5.30 6.62 -17.31
CA THR A 184 -6.07 5.44 -17.67
C THR A 184 -5.30 4.18 -17.29
N ILE A 185 -5.98 3.28 -16.58
CA ILE A 185 -5.42 2.02 -16.09
C ILE A 185 -6.35 0.85 -16.45
N THR A 186 -5.75 -0.31 -16.71
CA THR A 186 -6.50 -1.55 -17.01
C THR A 186 -6.60 -2.45 -15.78
N ASN A 187 -5.47 -2.63 -15.09
CA ASN A 187 -5.42 -3.38 -13.85
C ASN A 187 -5.58 -2.41 -12.68
N LYS A 188 -6.52 -2.70 -11.79
CA LYS A 188 -6.84 -1.86 -10.64
C LYS A 188 -7.34 -2.71 -9.48
N SER A 189 -7.21 -2.16 -8.28
CA SER A 189 -7.86 -2.63 -7.08
C SER A 189 -8.95 -1.63 -6.68
N SER A 190 -9.93 -2.08 -5.90
CA SER A 190 -10.83 -1.17 -5.21
C SER A 190 -10.07 -0.34 -4.18
N ILE A 191 -10.61 0.84 -3.83
CA ILE A 191 -10.14 1.61 -2.67
C ILE A 191 -10.34 0.79 -1.39
N TYR A 192 -9.55 1.11 -0.37
CA TYR A 192 -9.60 0.42 0.91
C TYR A 192 -10.91 0.71 1.65
N GLN A 193 -11.29 -0.21 2.52
CA GLN A 193 -12.43 0.00 3.41
C GLN A 193 -12.11 1.11 4.40
N LEU A 194 -13.15 1.84 4.78
CA LEU A 194 -13.14 2.83 5.84
C LEU A 194 -14.39 2.60 6.67
N ASP A 195 -14.23 2.60 7.99
CA ASP A 195 -15.33 2.51 8.93
C ASP A 195 -16.02 3.87 9.12
N GLU A 196 -16.88 3.98 10.13
CA GLU A 196 -17.58 5.23 10.42
C GLU A 196 -16.78 6.19 11.32
N HIS A 197 -15.70 5.70 11.92
CA HIS A 197 -14.92 6.39 12.93
C HIS A 197 -13.78 7.17 12.28
N HIS A 198 -13.44 8.32 12.85
CA HIS A 198 -12.35 9.14 12.33
C HIS A 198 -11.19 9.13 13.31
N GLY A 199 -10.02 8.66 12.87
CA GLY A 199 -8.80 8.65 13.66
C GLY A 199 -8.70 7.48 14.64
N TRP A 200 -9.50 6.43 14.45
CA TRP A 200 -9.44 5.20 15.25
C TRP A 200 -10.20 4.05 14.61
N VAL A 201 -9.90 2.84 15.07
CA VAL A 201 -10.53 1.59 14.61
C VAL A 201 -11.03 0.84 15.82
N ASP A 202 -12.30 0.46 15.83
CA ASP A 202 -12.88 -0.39 16.89
C ASP A 202 -12.41 -1.84 16.72
N GLU A 203 -11.32 -2.22 17.39
CA GLU A 203 -10.72 -3.55 17.24
C GLU A 203 -11.45 -4.62 18.08
N ASP A 204 -12.07 -4.24 19.20
CA ASP A 204 -12.76 -5.16 20.11
C ASP A 204 -14.30 -5.18 19.92
N GLY A 205 -14.84 -4.27 19.13
CA GLY A 205 -16.25 -4.19 18.74
C GLY A 205 -17.16 -3.63 19.82
N ASN A 206 -16.61 -2.84 20.75
CA ASN A 206 -17.35 -2.32 21.89
C ASN A 206 -17.91 -0.90 21.67
N GLY A 207 -17.57 -0.23 20.56
CA GLY A 207 -18.01 1.12 20.21
C GLY A 207 -17.33 2.26 20.99
N ILE A 208 -16.27 1.99 21.74
CA ILE A 208 -15.60 2.92 22.66
C ILE A 208 -14.10 3.00 22.36
N GLN A 209 -13.67 4.16 21.87
CA GLN A 209 -12.25 4.43 21.61
C GLN A 209 -11.38 4.30 22.87
N ASN A 210 -10.35 3.48 22.79
CA ASN A 210 -9.27 3.39 23.77
C ASN A 210 -7.91 3.84 23.19
N SER A 211 -6.86 3.86 24.03
CA SER A 211 -5.54 4.34 23.63
C SER A 211 -4.79 3.44 22.64
N LEU A 212 -5.21 2.19 22.46
CA LEU A 212 -4.64 1.25 21.50
C LEU A 212 -5.32 1.31 20.13
N GLU A 213 -6.50 1.92 20.06
CA GLU A 213 -7.34 2.00 18.86
C GLU A 213 -7.10 3.26 18.04
N ILE A 214 -6.33 4.21 18.57
CA ILE A 214 -5.94 5.42 17.83
C ILE A 214 -5.25 5.02 16.54
N HIS A 215 -5.78 5.54 15.45
CA HIS A 215 -5.33 5.23 14.10
C HIS A 215 -5.33 6.49 13.26
N ASN A 216 -4.58 6.50 12.18
CA ASN A 216 -4.63 7.59 11.22
C ASN A 216 -4.80 6.99 9.83
N GLU A 217 -6.02 7.03 9.32
CA GLU A 217 -6.38 6.44 8.03
C GLU A 217 -5.63 7.12 6.89
N ASN A 218 -5.27 8.40 7.07
CA ASN A 218 -4.49 9.19 6.12
C ASN A 218 -2.97 9.00 6.27
N GLY A 219 -2.54 8.20 7.24
CA GLY A 219 -1.15 7.91 7.54
C GLY A 219 -0.49 7.03 6.48
N LEU A 220 0.66 7.48 5.97
CA LEU A 220 1.46 6.73 4.99
C LEU A 220 2.55 5.87 5.65
N SER A 221 2.68 5.92 6.97
CA SER A 221 3.69 5.14 7.68
C SER A 221 3.27 3.67 7.77
N GLY A 222 4.26 2.77 7.96
CA GLY A 222 3.97 1.37 8.20
C GLY A 222 3.26 1.10 9.53
N ALA A 223 3.30 2.05 10.47
CA ALA A 223 2.58 1.97 11.74
C ALA A 223 1.08 2.27 11.59
N ASP A 224 0.71 3.07 10.58
CA ASP A 224 -0.67 3.43 10.23
C ASP A 224 -1.29 2.44 9.23
N ALA A 225 -0.72 1.24 9.07
CA ALA A 225 -1.24 0.22 8.17
C ALA A 225 -1.98 -0.86 8.95
N LYS A 226 -3.29 -1.00 8.73
CA LYS A 226 -4.11 -2.06 9.32
C LYS A 226 -4.34 -3.18 8.32
N PHE A 227 -4.27 -4.42 8.80
CA PHE A 227 -4.41 -5.61 7.97
C PHE A 227 -5.43 -6.57 8.57
N ASP A 228 -6.32 -7.09 7.73
CA ASP A 228 -7.22 -8.17 8.12
C ASP A 228 -6.46 -9.48 8.36
N VAL A 229 -7.17 -10.52 8.82
CA VAL A 229 -6.61 -11.87 9.06
C VAL A 229 -5.98 -12.51 7.81
N ASN A 230 -6.36 -12.06 6.62
CA ASN A 230 -5.84 -12.53 5.33
C ASN A 230 -4.72 -11.63 4.80
N LYS A 231 -4.26 -10.65 5.58
CA LYS A 231 -3.25 -9.64 5.20
C LYS A 231 -3.70 -8.69 4.09
N ASN A 232 -5.01 -8.48 3.94
CA ASN A 232 -5.54 -7.40 3.12
C ASN A 232 -5.56 -6.12 3.93
N MET A 233 -5.14 -5.02 3.32
CA MET A 233 -5.12 -3.73 3.98
C MET A 233 -6.53 -3.13 4.07
N TYR A 234 -6.85 -2.49 5.19
CA TYR A 234 -8.09 -1.76 5.45
C TYR A 234 -7.80 -0.52 6.31
N GLU A 235 -8.78 0.35 6.52
CA GLU A 235 -8.64 1.65 7.21
C GLU A 235 -7.55 2.54 6.61
N ARG A 236 -7.64 2.77 5.30
CA ARG A 236 -6.70 3.63 4.58
C ARG A 236 -7.42 4.61 3.66
N GLY A 237 -7.25 5.89 3.96
CA GLY A 237 -7.66 7.01 3.14
C GLY A 237 -6.80 7.14 1.89
N GLU A 238 -7.41 7.06 0.71
CA GLU A 238 -6.74 7.23 -0.57
C GLU A 238 -6.96 8.64 -1.13
N ASP A 239 -5.95 9.21 -1.77
CA ASP A 239 -6.05 10.55 -2.36
C ASP A 239 -6.99 10.55 -3.56
N PHE A 240 -8.01 11.42 -3.54
CA PHE A 240 -8.99 11.55 -4.63
C PHE A 240 -8.35 11.92 -5.97
N GLY A 241 -7.21 12.60 -5.97
CA GLY A 241 -6.43 12.92 -7.17
C GLY A 241 -5.84 11.68 -7.86
N ALA A 242 -5.68 10.57 -7.13
CA ALA A 242 -5.14 9.32 -7.64
C ALA A 242 -6.22 8.24 -7.91
N LEU A 243 -7.50 8.58 -7.74
CA LEU A 243 -8.60 7.62 -7.92
C LEU A 243 -9.03 7.48 -9.38
N PHE A 244 -9.60 6.31 -9.67
CA PHE A 244 -10.10 5.92 -10.97
C PHE A 244 -11.52 5.38 -10.86
N ASP A 245 -12.30 5.57 -11.92
CA ASP A 245 -13.66 5.04 -12.02
C ASP A 245 -13.68 3.54 -12.37
N THR A 246 -14.89 2.99 -12.50
CA THR A 246 -15.13 1.59 -12.88
C THR A 246 -14.69 1.27 -14.31
N THR A 247 -14.45 2.26 -15.17
CA THR A 247 -13.87 2.09 -16.52
C THR A 247 -12.33 2.15 -16.51
N GLY A 248 -11.73 2.59 -15.40
CA GLY A 248 -10.28 2.74 -15.26
C GLY A 248 -9.78 4.12 -15.70
N LYS A 249 -10.68 5.10 -15.85
CA LYS A 249 -10.35 6.49 -16.14
C LYS A 249 -10.20 7.26 -14.82
N SER A 250 -9.17 8.08 -14.72
CA SER A 250 -8.97 8.92 -13.52
C SER A 250 -10.13 9.90 -13.36
N PHE A 251 -10.52 10.16 -12.11
CA PHE A 251 -11.45 11.26 -11.80
C PHE A 251 -10.88 12.62 -12.23
N GLY A 252 -9.54 12.77 -12.23
CA GLY A 252 -8.86 13.96 -12.74
C GLY A 252 -9.19 15.24 -11.97
N LEU A 253 -9.46 15.12 -10.66
CA LEU A 253 -9.84 16.23 -9.81
C LEU A 253 -8.69 17.24 -9.69
N SER A 254 -9.01 18.50 -9.95
CA SER A 254 -8.13 19.65 -9.77
C SER A 254 -8.46 20.40 -8.48
N ASN A 255 -7.50 21.15 -7.94
CA ASN A 255 -7.70 21.94 -6.74
C ASN A 255 -8.94 22.85 -6.85
N GLY A 256 -9.82 22.78 -5.85
CA GLY A 256 -11.08 23.54 -5.77
C GLY A 256 -12.27 22.93 -6.53
N GLN A 257 -12.07 21.87 -7.31
CA GLN A 257 -13.19 21.11 -7.89
C GLN A 257 -13.88 20.28 -6.82
N GLY A 258 -15.15 19.96 -7.03
CA GLY A 258 -15.96 19.40 -5.98
C GLY A 258 -17.39 19.11 -6.37
N ALA A 259 -18.20 18.81 -5.37
CA ALA A 259 -19.62 18.54 -5.53
C ALA A 259 -20.43 19.22 -4.42
N TRP A 260 -21.71 19.44 -4.72
CA TRP A 260 -22.72 19.77 -3.72
C TRP A 260 -23.41 18.48 -3.30
N VAL A 261 -23.56 18.28 -1.99
CA VAL A 261 -24.38 17.20 -1.43
C VAL A 261 -25.50 17.83 -0.64
N SER A 262 -26.73 17.45 -0.94
CA SER A 262 -27.94 17.84 -0.21
C SER A 262 -28.44 16.64 0.55
N TYR A 263 -28.58 16.75 1.86
CA TYR A 263 -29.08 15.66 2.72
C TYR A 263 -30.60 15.63 2.78
N THR A 264 -31.23 16.80 2.70
CA THR A 264 -32.68 16.97 2.55
C THR A 264 -32.97 18.24 1.75
N GLU A 265 -34.23 18.44 1.32
CA GLU A 265 -34.66 19.71 0.75
C GLU A 265 -34.63 20.81 1.83
N ALA A 266 -34.18 22.01 1.46
CA ALA A 266 -34.31 23.16 2.35
C ALA A 266 -35.75 23.65 2.31
N ARG A 267 -36.42 23.70 3.46
CA ARG A 267 -37.81 24.13 3.58
C ARG A 267 -37.92 25.16 4.70
N SER A 268 -38.47 26.33 4.42
CA SER A 268 -38.72 27.32 5.46
C SER A 268 -39.96 26.97 6.29
N ALA A 269 -40.02 27.48 7.52
CA ALA A 269 -41.29 27.57 8.22
C ALA A 269 -42.33 28.34 7.37
N GLN A 270 -43.57 27.89 7.46
CA GLN A 270 -44.69 28.56 6.79
C GLN A 270 -44.94 29.93 7.44
N THR A 271 -44.97 30.97 6.62
CA THR A 271 -45.14 32.34 7.10
C THR A 271 -46.43 32.94 6.59
N ALA A 272 -47.24 33.49 7.50
CA ALA A 272 -48.45 34.22 7.15
C ALA A 272 -48.09 35.55 6.49
N ILE A 273 -48.71 35.84 5.34
CA ILE A 273 -48.44 37.06 4.58
C ILE A 273 -49.38 38.19 5.04
N SER A 274 -48.88 39.42 4.99
CA SER A 274 -49.62 40.64 5.33
C SER A 274 -50.92 40.80 4.54
N ASP A 275 -52.00 41.28 5.17
CA ASP A 275 -53.27 41.60 4.52
C ASP A 275 -53.40 43.08 4.11
N SER A 276 -52.30 43.84 4.24
CA SER A 276 -52.19 45.25 3.89
C SER A 276 -51.43 45.45 2.57
N SER A 277 -51.28 46.71 2.12
CA SER A 277 -50.39 47.03 0.99
C SER A 277 -48.96 46.59 1.29
N MET A 278 -48.41 45.75 0.42
CA MET A 278 -47.07 45.19 0.54
C MET A 278 -46.02 46.05 -0.18
N LYS A 279 -44.90 46.27 0.50
CA LYS A 279 -43.59 46.63 -0.03
C LYS A 279 -42.70 45.42 0.16
N ILE A 280 -42.13 44.96 -0.94
CA ILE A 280 -41.25 43.80 -0.99
C ILE A 280 -39.84 44.32 -1.13
N ASP A 281 -38.99 43.97 -0.17
CA ASP A 281 -37.57 44.34 -0.13
C ASP A 281 -36.77 43.33 0.71
N PHE A 282 -36.30 42.26 0.07
CA PHE A 282 -35.48 41.24 0.71
C PHE A 282 -34.49 40.62 -0.28
N THR A 283 -33.48 39.93 0.23
CA THR A 283 -32.62 39.06 -0.58
C THR A 283 -32.90 37.59 -0.30
N ILE A 284 -32.90 36.78 -1.35
CA ILE A 284 -32.85 35.31 -1.23
C ILE A 284 -31.55 34.85 -1.88
N ASN A 285 -30.71 34.17 -1.11
CA ASN A 285 -29.40 33.67 -1.57
C ASN A 285 -28.53 34.77 -2.22
N GLY A 286 -28.65 36.01 -1.72
CA GLY A 286 -27.95 37.18 -2.24
C GLY A 286 -28.62 37.87 -3.44
N VAL A 287 -29.67 37.30 -4.02
CA VAL A 287 -30.44 37.91 -5.12
C VAL A 287 -31.49 38.85 -4.53
N GLN A 288 -31.46 40.11 -4.93
CA GLN A 288 -32.40 41.14 -4.48
C GLN A 288 -33.77 40.97 -5.15
N ILE A 289 -34.81 40.82 -4.34
CA ILE A 289 -36.20 40.74 -4.78
C ILE A 289 -36.94 41.96 -4.24
N SER A 290 -37.52 42.75 -5.16
CA SER A 290 -38.22 43.97 -4.80
C SER A 290 -39.50 44.14 -5.61
N GLY A 291 -40.48 44.84 -5.02
CA GLY A 291 -41.77 45.08 -5.65
C GLY A 291 -42.77 45.68 -4.68
N SER A 292 -44.01 45.81 -5.13
CA SER A 292 -45.12 46.21 -4.27
C SER A 292 -46.43 45.65 -4.79
N ASN A 293 -47.37 45.41 -3.88
CA ASN A 293 -48.73 45.01 -4.21
C ASN A 293 -49.72 45.73 -3.31
N THR A 294 -50.85 46.17 -3.84
CA THR A 294 -51.95 46.72 -3.04
C THR A 294 -53.17 45.86 -3.30
N PRO A 295 -53.56 44.99 -2.34
CA PRO A 295 -54.61 44.01 -2.58
C PRO A 295 -55.98 44.69 -2.72
N SER A 296 -56.78 44.17 -3.64
CA SER A 296 -58.13 44.65 -3.98
C SER A 296 -59.25 43.92 -3.23
N GLY A 297 -58.93 42.80 -2.55
CA GLY A 297 -59.87 42.02 -1.76
C GLY A 297 -60.63 42.81 -0.69
N THR A 298 -61.83 42.34 -0.35
CA THR A 298 -62.72 43.03 0.62
C THR A 298 -62.55 42.50 2.04
N THR A 299 -62.19 41.23 2.19
CA THR A 299 -61.88 40.58 3.47
C THR A 299 -60.37 40.41 3.67
N SER A 300 -59.91 40.31 4.92
CA SER A 300 -58.50 40.03 5.23
C SER A 300 -58.01 38.70 4.61
N ALA A 301 -58.87 37.69 4.48
CA ALA A 301 -58.51 36.42 3.86
C ALA A 301 -58.28 36.56 2.35
N GLU A 302 -59.17 37.28 1.64
CA GLU A 302 -59.02 37.58 0.21
C GLU A 302 -57.76 38.39 -0.06
N LYS A 303 -57.48 39.40 0.77
CA LYS A 303 -56.27 40.23 0.64
C LYS A 303 -54.99 39.44 0.83
N ARG A 304 -54.95 38.54 1.83
CA ARG A 304 -53.80 37.64 2.05
C ARG A 304 -53.56 36.71 0.88
N GLU A 305 -54.62 36.08 0.36
CA GLU A 305 -54.52 35.17 -0.77
C GLU A 305 -53.99 35.87 -2.02
N GLU A 306 -54.47 37.08 -2.33
CA GLU A 306 -53.98 37.91 -3.45
C GLU A 306 -52.50 38.26 -3.28
N ASN A 307 -52.13 38.73 -2.10
CA ASN A 307 -50.75 39.06 -1.74
C ASN A 307 -49.82 37.84 -1.80
N SER A 308 -50.27 36.68 -1.30
CA SER A 308 -49.50 35.43 -1.34
C SER A 308 -49.25 34.95 -2.77
N ARG A 309 -50.24 35.06 -3.66
CA ARG A 309 -50.06 34.71 -5.09
C ARG A 309 -49.11 35.67 -5.80
N TYR A 310 -49.21 36.97 -5.51
CA TYR A 310 -48.28 37.96 -6.06
C TYR A 310 -46.84 37.64 -5.64
N LEU A 311 -46.62 37.44 -4.33
CA LEU A 311 -45.30 37.16 -3.80
C LEU A 311 -44.76 35.80 -4.28
N GLN A 312 -45.60 34.77 -4.37
CA GLN A 312 -45.22 33.48 -4.95
C GLN A 312 -44.71 33.64 -6.39
N ASN A 313 -45.48 34.31 -7.25
CA ASN A 313 -45.10 34.50 -8.65
C ASN A 313 -43.80 35.32 -8.78
N LEU A 314 -43.63 36.34 -7.93
CA LEU A 314 -42.43 37.16 -7.91
C LEU A 314 -41.21 36.35 -7.50
N ILE A 315 -41.27 35.57 -6.42
CA ILE A 315 -40.16 34.72 -5.96
C ILE A 315 -39.83 33.68 -7.03
N ASN A 316 -40.85 33.01 -7.58
CA ASN A 316 -40.67 31.95 -8.57
C ASN A 316 -40.09 32.46 -9.89
N GLN A 317 -40.24 33.76 -10.21
CA GLN A 317 -39.56 34.38 -11.36
C GLN A 317 -38.03 34.34 -11.23
N PHE A 318 -37.50 34.38 -10.00
CA PHE A 318 -36.06 34.32 -9.71
C PHE A 318 -35.57 32.90 -9.39
N SER A 319 -36.42 31.87 -9.47
CA SER A 319 -36.06 30.48 -9.16
C SER A 319 -34.89 29.94 -9.99
N SER A 320 -34.68 30.44 -11.21
CA SER A 320 -33.53 30.07 -12.04
C SER A 320 -32.19 30.63 -11.55
N GLU A 321 -32.22 31.67 -10.70
CA GLU A 321 -31.04 32.30 -10.10
C GLU A 321 -30.84 31.85 -8.64
N THR A 322 -31.94 31.66 -7.90
CA THR A 322 -31.90 31.33 -6.46
C THR A 322 -32.07 29.84 -6.17
N GLY A 323 -32.62 29.06 -7.10
CA GLY A 323 -33.06 27.69 -6.85
C GLY A 323 -34.27 27.55 -5.91
N VAL A 324 -34.79 28.67 -5.37
CA VAL A 324 -35.86 28.69 -4.37
C VAL A 324 -37.21 28.87 -5.05
N GLU A 325 -38.16 28.02 -4.71
CA GLU A 325 -39.56 28.11 -5.10
C GLU A 325 -40.44 28.41 -3.89
N ALA A 326 -41.38 29.34 -4.04
CA ALA A 326 -42.43 29.62 -3.09
C ALA A 326 -43.67 28.78 -3.39
N THR A 327 -44.25 28.19 -2.34
CA THR A 327 -45.50 27.44 -2.39
C THR A 327 -46.51 28.03 -1.41
N ILE A 328 -47.79 27.98 -1.78
CA ILE A 328 -48.89 28.46 -0.93
C ILE A 328 -49.59 27.25 -0.31
N GLY A 329 -49.73 27.27 1.01
CA GLY A 329 -50.52 26.31 1.78
C GLY A 329 -51.08 27.00 3.02
N GLY A 330 -52.15 26.48 3.62
CA GLY A 330 -52.62 26.89 4.97
C GLY A 330 -52.82 28.38 5.26
N GLY A 331 -52.92 29.26 4.25
CA GLY A 331 -53.00 30.71 4.42
C GLY A 331 -51.65 31.47 4.53
N GLY A 332 -50.54 30.85 4.12
CA GLY A 332 -49.20 31.45 4.13
C GLY A 332 -48.28 30.93 3.00
N ILE A 333 -47.03 31.37 2.98
CA ILE A 333 -46.00 30.95 2.02
C ILE A 333 -44.94 30.08 2.72
N THR A 334 -44.52 29.03 2.03
CA THR A 334 -43.35 28.23 2.36
C THR A 334 -42.35 28.29 1.21
N LEU A 335 -41.09 28.59 1.52
CA LEU A 335 -39.98 28.55 0.58
C LEU A 335 -39.38 27.15 0.58
N ILE A 336 -39.09 26.62 -0.61
CA ILE A 336 -38.54 25.29 -0.82
C ILE A 336 -37.37 25.39 -1.80
N ASN A 337 -36.24 24.79 -1.48
CA ASN A 337 -35.15 24.55 -2.42
C ASN A 337 -34.77 23.08 -2.37
N THR A 338 -34.95 22.37 -3.49
CA THR A 338 -34.58 20.95 -3.59
C THR A 338 -33.07 20.73 -3.75
N ASN A 339 -32.31 21.81 -3.98
CA ASN A 339 -30.87 21.83 -4.20
C ASN A 339 -30.39 21.01 -5.42
N THR A 340 -31.31 20.55 -6.27
CA THR A 340 -31.01 19.72 -7.45
C THR A 340 -30.50 20.54 -8.64
N ASN A 341 -30.87 21.81 -8.70
CA ASN A 341 -30.54 22.71 -9.81
C ASN A 341 -29.27 23.52 -9.51
N GLY A 342 -28.48 23.77 -10.55
CA GLY A 342 -27.34 24.67 -10.48
C GLY A 342 -26.10 24.13 -9.76
N THR A 343 -24.98 24.85 -9.93
CA THR A 343 -23.68 24.55 -9.29
C THR A 343 -23.15 25.71 -8.44
N GLU A 344 -23.76 26.89 -8.56
CA GLU A 344 -23.37 28.10 -7.85
C GLU A 344 -24.02 28.17 -6.46
N GLU A 345 -23.39 28.93 -5.55
CA GLU A 345 -23.84 29.07 -4.16
C GLU A 345 -25.23 29.70 -4.04
N GLN A 346 -25.58 30.60 -4.96
CA GLN A 346 -26.87 31.29 -4.99
C GLN A 346 -28.05 30.32 -5.22
N MET A 347 -27.78 29.16 -5.83
CA MET A 347 -28.82 28.16 -6.14
C MET A 347 -29.00 27.11 -5.04
N LYS A 348 -28.26 27.21 -3.93
CA LYS A 348 -28.26 26.22 -2.85
C LYS A 348 -28.81 26.82 -1.57
N ASN A 349 -29.49 26.00 -0.77
CA ASN A 349 -30.08 26.36 0.52
C ASN A 349 -31.11 27.48 0.39
N ILE A 350 -31.61 27.96 1.53
CA ILE A 350 -32.46 29.15 1.61
C ILE A 350 -31.81 30.12 2.60
N LYS A 351 -31.32 31.25 2.10
CA LYS A 351 -30.77 32.36 2.88
C LYS A 351 -31.61 33.60 2.61
N LEU A 352 -32.65 33.78 3.42
CA LEU A 352 -33.56 34.90 3.32
C LEU A 352 -33.11 36.00 4.28
N ASN A 353 -32.84 37.20 3.75
CA ASN A 353 -32.58 38.39 4.54
C ASN A 353 -33.57 39.50 4.19
N VAL A 354 -34.46 39.80 5.14
CA VAL A 354 -35.54 40.79 4.99
C VAL A 354 -35.04 42.17 5.40
N ASN A 355 -35.18 43.17 4.52
CA ASN A 355 -34.76 44.54 4.81
C ASN A 355 -35.81 45.29 5.62
N SER A 356 -35.42 46.39 6.28
CA SER A 356 -36.29 47.14 7.20
C SER A 356 -37.50 47.83 6.55
N VAL A 357 -37.53 47.95 5.22
CA VAL A 357 -38.62 48.57 4.45
C VAL A 357 -39.69 47.54 4.06
N ASP A 358 -39.35 46.25 4.13
CA ASP A 358 -40.26 45.15 3.82
C ASP A 358 -41.39 45.05 4.85
N ASN A 359 -42.60 44.75 4.37
CA ASN A 359 -43.74 44.48 5.25
C ASN A 359 -44.56 43.27 4.77
N THR A 360 -43.91 42.32 4.09
CA THR A 360 -44.53 41.08 3.60
C THR A 360 -45.01 40.17 4.73
N GLY A 361 -44.34 40.22 5.89
CA GLY A 361 -44.51 39.30 7.01
C GLY A 361 -43.45 38.19 7.06
N LEU A 362 -42.60 38.08 6.03
CA LEU A 362 -41.44 37.19 6.02
C LEU A 362 -40.43 37.58 7.11
N ILE A 363 -39.73 36.57 7.64
CA ILE A 363 -38.71 36.72 8.67
C ILE A 363 -37.38 36.20 8.10
N SER A 364 -36.28 36.92 8.33
CA SER A 364 -34.95 36.46 7.92
C SER A 364 -34.66 35.09 8.51
N THR A 365 -34.25 34.15 7.67
CA THR A 365 -33.96 32.76 8.05
C THR A 365 -32.90 32.16 7.14
N GLU A 366 -32.12 31.22 7.67
CA GLU A 366 -31.08 30.49 6.95
C GLU A 366 -31.27 28.98 7.14
N VAL A 367 -31.87 28.32 6.15
CA VAL A 367 -32.07 26.87 6.13
C VAL A 367 -30.97 26.22 5.31
N ILE A 368 -30.01 25.58 5.97
CA ILE A 368 -28.85 24.93 5.35
C ILE A 368 -29.02 23.41 5.38
N THR A 369 -29.13 22.82 4.20
CA THR A 369 -29.28 21.37 4.01
C THR A 369 -28.35 20.80 2.94
N ALA A 370 -27.68 21.67 2.18
CA ALA A 370 -26.69 21.33 1.18
C ALA A 370 -25.34 21.98 1.46
N PHE A 371 -24.27 21.21 1.25
CA PHE A 371 -22.89 21.58 1.55
C PHE A 371 -22.00 21.37 0.33
N LYS A 372 -21.00 22.23 0.20
CA LYS A 372 -20.01 22.17 -0.87
C LYS A 372 -18.77 21.44 -0.38
N TYR A 373 -18.38 20.36 -1.06
CA TYR A 373 -17.16 19.62 -0.79
C TYR A 373 -16.17 19.90 -1.89
N THR A 374 -14.98 20.41 -1.56
CA THR A 374 -13.94 20.80 -2.52
C THR A 374 -12.66 20.01 -2.28
N TYR A 375 -12.11 19.45 -3.35
CA TYR A 375 -10.84 18.75 -3.35
C TYR A 375 -9.68 19.73 -3.21
N THR A 376 -8.78 19.47 -2.25
CA THR A 376 -7.55 20.22 -2.04
C THR A 376 -6.38 19.23 -1.97
N PRO A 377 -5.36 19.31 -2.85
CA PRO A 377 -4.22 18.39 -2.82
C PRO A 377 -3.25 18.65 -1.65
N GLY A 378 -3.37 19.81 -1.01
CA GLY A 378 -2.58 20.19 0.18
C GLY A 378 -3.25 19.77 1.49
N SER A 379 -2.85 20.41 2.58
CA SER A 379 -3.51 20.23 3.88
C SER A 379 -4.96 20.68 3.81
N THR A 380 -5.85 19.85 4.37
CA THR A 380 -7.26 20.18 4.55
C THR A 380 -7.41 21.07 5.79
N SER A 381 -8.31 22.05 5.71
CA SER A 381 -8.74 22.84 6.86
C SER A 381 -10.14 22.43 7.30
N THR A 382 -10.39 22.42 8.60
CA THR A 382 -11.75 22.26 9.13
C THR A 382 -12.61 23.48 8.78
N ALA A 383 -13.86 23.23 8.39
CA ALA A 383 -14.81 24.31 8.16
C ALA A 383 -15.17 24.99 9.48
N SER A 384 -15.22 26.32 9.49
CA SER A 384 -15.51 27.10 10.69
C SER A 384 -17.00 27.38 10.85
N ASN A 385 -17.75 27.44 9.75
CA ASN A 385 -19.19 27.67 9.72
C ASN A 385 -19.92 26.63 8.85
N ARG A 386 -21.22 26.47 9.09
CA ARG A 386 -22.11 25.59 8.31
C ARG A 386 -22.10 25.92 6.82
N SER A 387 -22.01 27.21 6.48
CA SER A 387 -21.99 27.71 5.09
C SER A 387 -20.63 27.62 4.39
N ASP A 388 -19.54 27.28 5.09
CA ASP A 388 -18.21 27.19 4.50
C ASP A 388 -18.05 25.91 3.66
N ALA A 389 -17.23 25.95 2.60
CA ALA A 389 -16.90 24.74 1.85
C ALA A 389 -16.08 23.75 2.71
N ARG A 390 -16.41 22.47 2.66
CA ARG A 390 -15.63 21.38 3.27
C ARG A 390 -14.46 21.04 2.35
N GLN A 391 -13.24 21.07 2.88
CA GLN A 391 -12.06 20.68 2.12
C GLN A 391 -11.74 19.21 2.38
N PHE A 392 -11.51 18.44 1.32
CA PHE A 392 -11.10 17.04 1.41
C PHE A 392 -9.91 16.78 0.50
N ARG A 393 -9.02 15.87 0.90
CA ARG A 393 -7.96 15.32 0.03
C ARG A 393 -8.18 13.84 -0.18
N THR A 394 -8.46 13.10 0.89
CA THR A 394 -8.60 11.64 0.85
C THR A 394 -10.05 11.18 0.90
N THR A 395 -10.25 9.89 0.65
CA THR A 395 -11.52 9.19 0.87
C THR A 395 -12.00 9.31 2.30
N GLU A 396 -11.09 9.29 3.28
CA GLU A 396 -11.43 9.48 4.69
C GLU A 396 -11.90 10.90 4.98
N ASP A 397 -11.18 11.91 4.48
CA ASP A 397 -11.56 13.31 4.69
C ASP A 397 -12.99 13.59 4.18
N LEU A 398 -13.32 13.07 2.99
CA LEU A 398 -14.67 13.23 2.43
C LEU A 398 -15.71 12.45 3.23
N ARG A 399 -15.42 11.20 3.57
CA ARG A 399 -16.32 10.32 4.33
C ARG A 399 -16.69 10.97 5.67
N HIS A 400 -15.69 11.37 6.45
CA HIS A 400 -15.87 12.02 7.75
C HIS A 400 -16.62 13.35 7.64
N ALA A 401 -16.28 14.19 6.65
CA ALA A 401 -16.97 15.46 6.43
C ALA A 401 -18.45 15.26 6.07
N MET A 402 -18.76 14.27 5.22
CA MET A 402 -20.14 13.93 4.88
C MET A 402 -20.92 13.44 6.10
N GLN A 403 -20.32 12.56 6.91
CA GLN A 403 -20.95 12.07 8.13
C GLN A 403 -21.23 13.21 9.13
N THR A 404 -20.25 14.10 9.33
CA THR A 404 -20.39 15.25 10.23
C THR A 404 -21.52 16.18 9.79
N ASP A 405 -21.63 16.46 8.48
CA ASP A 405 -22.68 17.33 7.97
C ASP A 405 -24.07 16.72 8.07
N ALA A 406 -24.19 15.41 7.81
CA ALA A 406 -25.44 14.69 8.00
C ALA A 406 -25.87 14.64 9.48
N ARG A 407 -24.92 14.43 10.40
CA ARG A 407 -25.18 14.28 11.84
C ARG A 407 -25.43 15.61 12.55
N LEU A 408 -24.65 16.66 12.25
CA LEU A 408 -24.52 17.83 13.12
C LEU A 408 -24.85 19.16 12.46
N ASN A 409 -24.80 19.28 11.13
CA ASN A 409 -24.88 20.59 10.46
C ASN A 409 -26.14 20.80 9.63
N THR A 410 -26.93 19.77 9.35
CA THR A 410 -28.13 19.86 8.50
C THR A 410 -29.34 20.39 9.30
N ASP A 411 -30.09 21.34 8.73
CA ASP A 411 -31.38 21.80 9.29
C ASP A 411 -32.52 20.97 8.68
N TYR A 412 -32.92 19.89 9.36
CA TYR A 412 -33.96 18.99 8.88
C TYR A 412 -35.38 19.56 9.08
N THR A 413 -35.54 20.49 10.03
CA THR A 413 -36.83 21.06 10.43
C THR A 413 -37.17 22.40 9.75
N GLY A 414 -36.18 23.07 9.17
CA GLY A 414 -36.35 24.41 8.61
C GLY A 414 -36.35 25.52 9.66
N SER A 415 -35.76 25.25 10.82
CA SER A 415 -35.78 26.13 12.00
C SER A 415 -34.80 27.29 11.91
N GLY A 416 -33.83 27.23 10.99
CA GLY A 416 -32.68 28.13 10.93
C GLY A 416 -31.47 27.63 11.73
N THR A 417 -31.62 26.51 12.45
CA THR A 417 -30.56 25.88 13.25
C THR A 417 -30.30 24.45 12.80
N ALA A 418 -29.12 23.91 13.08
CA ALA A 418 -28.84 22.51 12.75
C ALA A 418 -29.58 21.57 13.71
N ASP A 419 -30.12 20.49 13.17
CA ASP A 419 -30.77 19.41 13.91
C ASP A 419 -29.82 18.22 13.98
N LYS A 420 -29.75 17.56 15.14
CA LYS A 420 -28.91 16.37 15.32
C LYS A 420 -29.58 15.15 14.68
N ASN A 421 -28.80 14.36 13.96
CA ASN A 421 -29.18 13.06 13.40
C ASN A 421 -28.00 12.09 13.54
N ASP A 422 -27.71 11.69 14.77
CA ASP A 422 -26.46 11.05 15.21
C ASP A 422 -26.22 9.64 14.68
N GLY A 423 -27.25 8.88 14.31
CA GLY A 423 -27.03 7.53 13.80
C GLY A 423 -26.75 7.40 12.29
N VAL A 424 -26.70 8.52 11.53
CA VAL A 424 -26.25 8.46 10.13
C VAL A 424 -24.82 7.96 10.06
N THR A 425 -24.54 6.90 9.31
CA THR A 425 -23.18 6.39 9.09
C THR A 425 -22.76 6.56 7.64
N VAL A 426 -21.49 6.92 7.43
CA VAL A 426 -20.85 6.99 6.11
C VAL A 426 -19.59 6.16 6.16
N THR A 427 -19.55 5.10 5.36
CA THR A 427 -18.45 4.11 5.34
C THR A 427 -18.01 3.81 3.91
N VAL A 428 -16.89 3.11 3.74
CA VAL A 428 -16.44 2.56 2.45
C VAL A 428 -16.37 1.04 2.52
N ASN A 429 -17.13 0.36 1.66
CA ASN A 429 -17.21 -1.10 1.66
C ASN A 429 -16.02 -1.79 0.94
N LYS A 430 -15.93 -3.12 1.03
CA LYS A 430 -14.89 -3.95 0.36
C LYS A 430 -14.82 -3.78 -1.16
N SER A 431 -15.90 -3.34 -1.78
CA SER A 431 -15.96 -3.09 -3.23
C SER A 431 -15.44 -1.69 -3.61
N GLY A 432 -15.12 -0.85 -2.62
CA GLY A 432 -14.67 0.52 -2.81
C GLY A 432 -15.80 1.51 -3.08
N GLN A 433 -16.99 1.25 -2.54
CA GLN A 433 -18.15 2.13 -2.67
C GLN A 433 -18.40 2.87 -1.35
N PHE A 434 -18.73 4.15 -1.43
CA PHE A 434 -19.30 4.89 -0.31
C PHE A 434 -20.70 4.33 -0.01
N VAL A 435 -20.95 4.00 1.25
CA VAL A 435 -22.22 3.52 1.76
C VAL A 435 -22.70 4.49 2.81
N ILE A 436 -23.91 4.98 2.64
CA ILE A 436 -24.59 5.86 3.59
C ILE A 436 -25.77 5.07 4.15
N ALA A 437 -25.84 4.96 5.47
CA ALA A 437 -26.94 4.32 6.17
C ALA A 437 -27.57 5.30 7.18
N ASN A 438 -28.88 5.15 7.38
CA ASN A 438 -29.65 5.87 8.39
C ASN A 438 -30.52 4.81 9.10
N PRO A 439 -29.97 4.11 10.11
CA PRO A 439 -30.69 3.07 10.85
C PRO A 439 -32.03 3.59 11.41
N GLU A 440 -33.01 2.70 11.61
CA GLU A 440 -34.23 3.06 12.32
C GLU A 440 -33.94 3.05 13.83
N GLY A 441 -34.22 4.16 14.53
CA GLY A 441 -34.08 4.26 15.99
C GLY A 441 -33.39 5.53 16.50
N ASP A 442 -32.71 6.28 15.62
CA ASP A 442 -31.84 7.42 15.98
C ASP A 442 -32.36 8.79 15.48
N ALA A 443 -33.41 8.81 14.66
CA ALA A 443 -33.86 10.04 14.01
C ALA A 443 -35.06 10.67 14.75
N PHE A 444 -34.83 11.90 15.22
CA PHE A 444 -35.74 12.81 15.93
C PHE A 444 -35.98 12.50 17.41
N ASN A 445 -35.25 13.25 18.24
CA ASN A 445 -35.49 13.55 19.65
C ASN A 445 -34.91 12.57 20.69
N SER A 446 -34.14 13.18 21.61
CA SER A 446 -33.43 12.58 22.75
C SER A 446 -32.33 11.61 22.36
N ASP A 447 -31.09 11.97 22.71
CA ASP A 447 -29.98 11.06 23.00
C ASP A 447 -30.53 9.67 23.38
N ASP A 448 -30.39 8.73 22.45
CA ASP A 448 -30.87 7.35 22.54
C ASP A 448 -29.92 6.47 23.39
N GLY A 449 -28.97 7.10 24.07
CA GLY A 449 -28.13 6.44 25.05
C GLY A 449 -26.82 5.89 24.49
N ASP A 450 -26.35 6.41 23.35
CA ASP A 450 -24.94 6.28 22.96
C ASP A 450 -24.07 7.07 23.95
N ILE A 451 -23.73 6.39 25.04
CA ILE A 451 -22.83 6.82 26.09
C ILE A 451 -21.48 7.17 25.46
N VAL A 452 -21.16 8.46 25.41
CA VAL A 452 -19.75 8.87 25.53
C VAL A 452 -19.63 10.07 26.46
N THR A 453 -19.33 9.75 27.73
CA THR A 453 -18.91 10.61 28.84
C THR A 453 -19.96 11.52 29.48
N ALA A 454 -20.67 10.98 30.48
CA ALA A 454 -21.12 11.81 31.59
C ALA A 454 -19.89 12.23 32.41
N THR A 455 -19.66 13.54 32.54
CA THR A 455 -18.79 14.11 33.58
C THR A 455 -19.63 14.52 34.78
N ASP A 456 -19.09 14.39 35.99
CA ASP A 456 -19.71 15.01 37.16
C ASP A 456 -19.72 16.56 37.07
N ALA A 457 -20.41 17.23 38.00
CA ALA A 457 -20.46 18.70 38.08
C ALA A 457 -19.09 19.37 38.34
N ALA A 458 -18.01 18.58 38.51
CA ALA A 458 -16.63 19.02 38.65
C ALA A 458 -15.76 18.70 37.40
N GLY A 459 -16.32 18.08 36.35
CA GLY A 459 -15.65 17.80 35.09
C GLY A 459 -14.87 16.47 35.05
N ASN A 460 -15.08 15.54 35.99
CA ASN A 460 -14.41 14.24 35.98
C ASN A 460 -15.23 13.17 35.23
N PRO A 461 -14.62 12.35 34.36
CA PRO A 461 -15.33 11.30 33.62
C PRO A 461 -15.77 10.15 34.53
N TRP A 462 -17.00 9.69 34.35
CA TRP A 462 -17.52 8.48 35.02
C TRP A 462 -16.99 7.23 34.32
N THR A 463 -16.30 6.35 35.05
CA THR A 463 -15.96 5.01 34.56
C THR A 463 -17.01 4.01 35.07
N MET A 464 -17.86 3.53 34.17
CA MET A 464 -18.70 2.37 34.46
C MET A 464 -17.86 1.11 34.22
N ALA A 465 -17.48 0.42 35.30
CA ALA A 465 -16.96 -0.93 35.19
C ALA A 465 -18.12 -1.84 34.75
N SER A 466 -18.00 -2.35 33.52
CA SER A 466 -18.78 -3.43 32.88
C SER A 466 -19.75 -4.20 33.80
N ALA A 467 -20.98 -3.69 33.92
CA ALA A 467 -22.12 -4.47 34.38
C ALA A 467 -22.84 -5.02 33.15
N ASN A 468 -22.77 -6.34 32.93
CA ASN A 468 -23.50 -7.01 31.85
C ASN A 468 -25.01 -6.92 32.11
N LEU A 469 -25.68 -5.94 31.50
CA LEU A 469 -27.13 -5.85 31.48
C LEU A 469 -27.65 -6.70 30.31
N THR A 470 -28.19 -7.88 30.60
CA THR A 470 -28.90 -8.70 29.60
C THR A 470 -30.40 -8.43 29.71
N ILE A 471 -31.01 -7.94 28.63
CA ILE A 471 -32.46 -7.78 28.51
C ILE A 471 -33.00 -8.99 27.75
N ASP A 472 -33.62 -9.94 28.45
CA ASP A 472 -34.40 -11.01 27.82
C ASP A 472 -35.83 -10.96 28.36
N GLY A 473 -36.70 -10.30 27.58
CA GLY A 473 -38.16 -10.49 27.46
C GLY A 473 -39.09 -10.45 28.69
N SER A 474 -38.62 -10.59 29.93
CA SER A 474 -39.48 -10.64 31.14
C SER A 474 -38.73 -10.46 32.48
N PHE A 475 -37.41 -10.25 32.50
CA PHE A 475 -36.65 -10.10 33.76
C PHE A 475 -35.55 -9.04 33.66
N ILE A 476 -35.41 -8.22 34.72
CA ILE A 476 -34.20 -7.40 34.96
C ILE A 476 -33.42 -8.05 36.09
N THR A 477 -32.18 -8.46 35.81
CA THR A 477 -31.25 -8.94 36.84
C THR A 477 -30.00 -8.07 36.82
N ALA A 478 -29.78 -7.28 37.87
CA ALA A 478 -28.49 -6.62 38.11
C ALA A 478 -27.64 -7.54 38.98
N ASN A 479 -26.50 -7.99 38.47
CA ASN A 479 -25.50 -8.70 39.27
C ASN A 479 -24.27 -7.81 39.45
N GLY A 480 -23.86 -7.59 40.70
CA GLY A 480 -22.46 -7.32 41.02
C GLY A 480 -22.04 -5.86 41.23
N THR A 481 -22.79 -5.06 41.98
CA THR A 481 -22.25 -3.78 42.48
C THR A 481 -21.57 -3.99 43.84
N GLN A 482 -20.27 -3.76 43.94
CA GLN A 482 -19.55 -3.65 45.23
C GLN A 482 -19.27 -2.19 45.55
N ASP A 483 -19.41 -1.83 46.83
CA ASP A 483 -18.93 -0.56 47.40
C ASP A 483 -17.37 -0.51 47.39
N VAL A 484 -16.77 0.68 47.51
CA VAL A 484 -15.32 0.92 47.69
C VAL A 484 -14.66 0.13 48.85
N ASN A 485 -15.45 -0.50 49.72
CA ASN A 485 -15.04 -1.37 50.82
C ASN A 485 -15.26 -2.89 50.57
N GLY A 486 -15.74 -3.30 49.39
CA GLY A 486 -15.86 -4.71 48.99
C GLY A 486 -17.10 -5.46 49.51
N GLU A 487 -18.10 -4.76 50.05
CA GLU A 487 -19.38 -5.36 50.45
C GLU A 487 -20.36 -5.42 49.26
N SER A 488 -21.08 -6.54 49.11
CA SER A 488 -22.05 -6.74 48.01
C SER A 488 -23.32 -5.91 48.24
N LEU A 489 -23.67 -5.08 47.26
CA LEU A 489 -24.94 -4.36 47.24
C LEU A 489 -26.03 -5.21 46.56
N LEU A 490 -27.18 -5.27 47.24
CA LEU A 490 -28.45 -5.95 46.94
C LEU A 490 -28.67 -6.50 45.51
N ASN A 491 -29.07 -7.77 45.42
CA ASN A 491 -29.78 -8.31 44.27
C ASN A 491 -31.27 -7.90 44.34
N VAL A 492 -31.75 -7.13 43.37
CA VAL A 492 -33.18 -6.81 43.21
C VAL A 492 -33.69 -7.53 41.97
N THR A 493 -34.73 -8.34 42.12
CA THR A 493 -35.41 -9.01 41.01
C THR A 493 -36.84 -8.49 40.95
N LEU A 494 -37.21 -7.86 39.83
CA LEU A 494 -38.57 -7.46 39.53
C LEU A 494 -39.23 -8.60 38.73
N ASN A 495 -40.31 -9.15 39.27
CA ASN A 495 -41.14 -10.15 38.59
C ASN A 495 -42.57 -9.59 38.63
N GLY A 496 -43.20 -9.45 37.46
CA GLY A 496 -44.47 -8.72 37.25
C GLY A 496 -45.34 -8.53 38.50
N ASP A 497 -45.57 -7.26 38.84
CA ASP A 497 -46.39 -6.73 39.95
C ASP A 497 -45.92 -6.98 41.41
N TYR A 498 -44.78 -7.63 41.66
CA TYR A 498 -44.29 -7.87 43.03
C TYR A 498 -42.77 -7.62 43.21
N LEU A 499 -42.38 -7.11 44.38
CA LEU A 499 -40.98 -6.93 44.81
C LEU A 499 -40.59 -8.05 45.78
N VAL A 500 -39.56 -8.83 45.47
CA VAL A 500 -39.02 -9.86 46.37
C VAL A 500 -37.73 -9.33 47.01
N LEU A 501 -37.74 -9.13 48.34
CA LEU A 501 -36.59 -8.69 49.13
C LEU A 501 -36.04 -9.87 49.94
N ALA A 502 -34.74 -10.13 49.85
CA ALA A 502 -34.09 -11.14 50.68
C ALA A 502 -33.63 -10.55 52.02
N GLY A 503 -34.30 -10.94 53.11
CA GLY A 503 -33.75 -10.92 54.48
C GLY A 503 -33.51 -9.55 55.11
N VAL A 504 -34.46 -8.60 55.02
CA VAL A 504 -34.34 -7.28 55.66
C VAL A 504 -35.40 -7.10 56.75
N THR A 505 -34.98 -6.56 57.91
CA THR A 505 -35.91 -6.06 58.93
C THR A 505 -36.12 -4.57 58.69
N GLY A 506 -37.38 -4.17 58.44
CA GLY A 506 -37.73 -2.78 58.13
C GLY A 506 -38.87 -2.27 59.02
N THR A 507 -38.84 -0.98 59.31
CA THR A 507 -39.97 -0.26 59.93
C THR A 507 -40.75 0.47 58.85
N TYR A 508 -42.06 0.28 58.82
CA TYR A 508 -42.95 1.05 57.96
C TYR A 508 -44.02 1.74 58.80
N THR A 509 -44.50 2.88 58.31
CA THR A 509 -45.47 3.72 59.01
C THR A 509 -46.68 3.93 58.11
N VAL A 510 -47.85 3.48 58.55
CA VAL A 510 -49.13 3.74 57.86
C VAL A 510 -50.00 4.57 58.79
N ASN A 511 -50.50 5.71 58.30
CA ASN A 511 -51.38 6.62 59.05
C ASN A 511 -50.83 7.01 60.45
N GLY A 512 -49.52 7.23 60.56
CA GLY A 512 -48.87 7.73 61.77
C GLY A 512 -48.54 6.69 62.86
N THR A 513 -48.74 5.39 62.61
CA THR A 513 -48.32 4.32 63.53
C THR A 513 -47.20 3.47 62.90
N SER A 514 -46.05 3.36 63.57
CA SER A 514 -44.87 2.62 63.07
C SER A 514 -44.88 1.18 63.58
N THR A 515 -44.71 0.21 62.67
CA THR A 515 -44.66 -1.22 63.01
C THR A 515 -43.39 -1.84 62.45
N VAL A 516 -42.72 -2.71 63.22
CA VAL A 516 -41.53 -3.45 62.78
C VAL A 516 -42.00 -4.73 62.09
N ILE A 517 -41.59 -4.96 60.83
CA ILE A 517 -41.80 -6.24 60.15
C ILE A 517 -40.45 -6.88 59.87
N THR A 518 -40.35 -8.17 60.21
CA THR A 518 -39.28 -9.07 59.76
C THR A 518 -39.83 -9.88 58.59
N VAL A 519 -39.28 -9.68 57.40
CA VAL A 519 -39.70 -10.41 56.19
C VAL A 519 -38.75 -11.59 55.98
N ASN A 520 -39.30 -12.80 55.94
CA ASN A 520 -38.50 -14.02 55.73
C ASN A 520 -38.35 -14.31 54.23
N PRO A 521 -37.31 -15.07 53.83
CA PRO A 521 -37.12 -15.45 52.43
C PRO A 521 -38.36 -16.20 51.89
N GLY A 522 -39.03 -15.64 50.87
CA GLY A 522 -40.21 -16.22 50.23
C GLY A 522 -41.55 -15.52 50.51
N ASP A 523 -41.56 -14.49 51.37
CA ASP A 523 -42.78 -13.69 51.62
C ASP A 523 -43.09 -12.76 50.43
N THR A 524 -44.38 -12.58 50.12
CA THR A 524 -44.89 -11.70 49.05
C THR A 524 -45.66 -10.52 49.64
N ILE A 525 -45.37 -9.28 49.18
CA ILE A 525 -46.07 -8.07 49.65
C ILE A 525 -46.98 -7.56 48.51
N PRO A 526 -48.31 -7.45 48.73
CA PRO A 526 -49.24 -6.95 47.72
C PRO A 526 -49.01 -5.47 47.37
N ALA A 527 -49.27 -5.06 46.13
CA ALA A 527 -49.24 -3.65 45.74
C ALA A 527 -50.38 -2.87 46.42
N GLY A 528 -50.06 -2.10 47.45
CA GLY A 528 -50.91 -1.08 48.06
C GLY A 528 -50.23 0.29 48.01
N SER A 529 -50.98 1.37 48.21
CA SER A 529 -50.44 2.74 48.24
C SER A 529 -49.53 2.95 49.45
N TYR A 530 -48.26 2.56 49.32
CA TYR A 530 -47.24 2.77 50.34
C TYR A 530 -46.60 4.15 50.15
N SER A 531 -46.79 5.03 51.12
CA SER A 531 -46.07 6.31 51.18
C SER A 531 -44.83 6.16 52.06
N ASN A 532 -43.64 6.36 51.47
CA ASN A 532 -42.32 6.43 52.10
C ASN A 532 -41.84 5.17 52.85
N MET A 533 -41.06 4.35 52.15
CA MET A 533 -40.23 3.31 52.76
C MET A 533 -38.84 3.91 53.05
N SER A 534 -38.42 3.95 54.32
CA SER A 534 -37.07 4.39 54.71
C SER A 534 -36.24 3.16 55.03
N LEU A 535 -35.26 2.85 54.17
CA LEU A 535 -34.13 2.01 54.53
C LEU A 535 -33.08 2.90 55.19
N ALA A 536 -32.46 2.45 56.26
CA ALA A 536 -31.44 3.22 56.96
C ALA A 536 -30.31 3.62 55.99
N GLY A 537 -30.31 4.87 55.53
CA GLY A 537 -29.22 5.49 54.77
C GLY A 537 -29.54 6.12 53.41
N ALA A 538 -30.71 5.87 52.78
CA ALA A 538 -31.03 6.51 51.50
C ALA A 538 -32.53 6.69 51.26
N THR A 539 -32.94 7.90 50.84
CA THR A 539 -34.30 8.21 50.39
C THR A 539 -34.35 8.10 48.87
N VAL A 540 -35.07 7.12 48.33
CA VAL A 540 -35.34 7.01 46.88
C VAL A 540 -36.72 7.59 46.61
N ASN A 541 -36.80 8.64 45.78
CA ASN A 541 -38.06 9.18 45.28
C ASN A 541 -38.39 8.50 43.95
N LEU A 542 -39.44 7.68 43.91
CA LEU A 542 -39.93 7.09 42.66
C LEU A 542 -40.96 8.02 42.01
N PRO A 543 -40.85 8.35 40.71
CA PRO A 543 -41.84 9.19 40.02
C PRO A 543 -43.16 8.43 39.80
N ASN A 544 -44.27 9.16 39.94
CA ASN A 544 -45.62 8.67 39.71
C ASN A 544 -45.83 8.21 38.25
N PHE A 545 -46.07 6.92 38.03
CA PHE A 545 -46.56 6.42 36.74
C PHE A 545 -48.02 6.83 36.56
N SER A 546 -48.28 7.77 35.65
CA SER A 546 -49.62 8.05 35.14
C SER A 546 -49.91 7.11 33.96
N THR A 547 -51.07 6.47 34.01
CA THR A 547 -51.58 5.46 33.08
C THR A 547 -51.79 6.05 31.68
N TYR A 548 -51.14 5.51 30.65
CA TYR A 548 -51.48 5.78 29.24
C TYR A 548 -52.54 4.77 28.76
N ILE A 549 -53.69 5.27 28.33
CA ILE A 549 -54.76 4.50 27.71
C ILE A 549 -54.47 4.38 26.21
N LEU A 550 -54.17 3.16 25.73
CA LEU A 550 -54.17 2.82 24.31
C LEU A 550 -55.63 2.66 23.84
N THR A 551 -56.09 3.55 22.96
CA THR A 551 -57.30 3.32 22.15
C THR A 551 -56.89 3.20 20.69
N GLY A 552 -57.10 2.01 20.13
CA GLY A 552 -56.79 1.72 18.73
C GLY A 552 -57.60 0.51 18.26
N THR A 553 -58.83 0.77 17.80
CA THR A 553 -59.64 -0.19 17.03
C THR A 553 -59.23 -0.12 15.57
N GLY A 554 -58.81 -1.24 14.97
CA GLY A 554 -58.58 -1.34 13.53
C GLY A 554 -58.22 -2.76 13.09
N GLN A 555 -59.19 -3.47 12.52
CA GLN A 555 -59.06 -4.83 11.98
C GLN A 555 -58.14 -4.91 10.75
N GLY A 556 -57.34 -5.98 10.70
CA GLY A 556 -57.32 -6.98 9.63
C GLY A 556 -56.75 -6.60 8.26
N ALA A 557 -55.66 -7.28 7.86
CA ALA A 557 -55.66 -8.27 6.77
C ALA A 557 -54.25 -8.85 6.58
N LEU A 558 -54.15 -10.18 6.72
CA LEU A 558 -53.03 -11.00 6.24
C LEU A 558 -53.16 -11.16 4.72
N ALA A 559 -52.06 -10.97 3.97
CA ALA A 559 -51.78 -11.68 2.72
C ALA A 559 -50.28 -11.55 2.35
N ASN A 560 -49.60 -12.72 2.41
CA ASN A 560 -48.32 -13.14 1.81
C ASN A 560 -47.17 -12.15 1.59
#